data_AF-A0A0Q7IVG8-F1
#
_entry.id   AF-A0A0Q7IVG8-F1
#
_cell.length_a   1.000
_cell.length_b   1.000
_cell.length_c   1.000
_cell.angle_alpha   90.00
_cell.angle_beta   90.00
_cell.angle_gamma   90.00
#
_symmetry.space_group_name_H-M   'P 1'
#
loop_
_entity.id
_entity.type
_entity.pdbx_description
1 polymer ?
#
loop_
_entity_poly.entity_id
_entity_poly.type
_entity_poly.pdbx_seq_one_letter_code
_entity_poly.pdbx_strand_id
1 'polypeptide(L)'
;MEQRVTKIISHIAASHREMSRILATHRSVSTQMATIANDIPDSHPNFDGIGMLQEQALQLTKNITAYLNSLANLEEAIAQQTEIVMKEMKDPEDEE
;
A
#
# COMPACT_ATOMS: atom_id res chain seq x y z
N MET A 1 2.87 6.47 -33.30
CA MET A 1 2.49 5.15 -32.75
C MET A 1 3.56 4.59 -31.81
N GLU A 2 4.76 4.23 -32.28
CA GLU A 2 5.80 3.61 -31.41
C GLU A 2 6.17 4.41 -30.15
N GLN A 3 6.37 5.73 -30.25
CA GLN A 3 6.71 6.55 -29.08
C GLN A 3 5.60 6.57 -28.01
N ARG A 4 4.33 6.57 -28.42
CA ARG A 4 3.17 6.53 -27.52
C ARG A 4 3.13 5.20 -26.76
N VAL A 5 3.33 4.10 -27.47
CA VAL A 5 3.39 2.73 -26.90
C VAL A 5 4.57 2.61 -25.92
N THR A 6 5.76 3.07 -26.29
CA THR A 6 6.95 3.04 -25.43
C THR A 6 6.75 3.83 -24.13
N LYS A 7 6.06 4.98 -24.20
CA LYS A 7 5.78 5.82 -23.04
C LYS A 7 4.77 5.17 -22.09
N ILE A 8 3.72 4.54 -22.62
CA ILE A 8 2.74 3.78 -21.83
C ILE A 8 3.43 2.59 -21.13
N ILE A 9 4.27 1.84 -21.85
CA ILE A 9 5.02 0.71 -21.27
C ILE A 9 5.94 1.19 -20.13
N SER A 10 6.57 2.37 -20.26
CA SER A 10 7.43 2.90 -19.22
C SER A 10 6.65 3.27 -17.93
N HIS A 11 5.46 3.86 -18.07
CA HIS A 11 4.58 4.17 -16.94
C HIS A 11 4.05 2.90 -16.26
N ILE A 12 3.67 1.87 -17.04
CA ILE A 12 3.27 0.56 -16.51
C ILE A 12 4.42 -0.07 -15.73
N ALA A 13 5.64 -0.06 -16.28
CA ALA A 13 6.81 -0.61 -15.61
C ALA A 13 7.13 0.14 -14.30
N ALA A 14 7.00 1.46 -14.28
CA ALA A 14 7.15 2.26 -13.06
C ALA A 14 6.08 1.92 -12.00
N SER A 15 4.82 1.78 -12.43
CA SER A 15 3.70 1.42 -11.55
C SER A 15 3.87 0.01 -10.94
N HIS A 16 4.29 -0.98 -11.75
CA HIS A 16 4.63 -2.31 -11.25
C HIS A 16 5.78 -2.29 -10.25
N ARG A 17 6.77 -1.41 -10.44
CA ARG A 17 7.90 -1.27 -9.53
C ARG A 17 7.45 -0.73 -8.17
N GLU A 18 6.60 0.27 -8.14
CA GLU A 18 6.04 0.78 -6.88
C GLU A 18 5.11 -0.25 -6.21
N MET A 19 4.29 -0.96 -6.98
CA MET A 19 3.46 -2.05 -6.47
C MET A 19 4.31 -3.16 -5.82
N SER A 20 5.45 -3.50 -6.42
CA SER A 20 6.38 -4.49 -5.85
C SER A 20 6.96 -4.04 -4.50
N ARG A 21 7.23 -2.74 -4.33
CA ARG A 21 7.70 -2.17 -3.07
C ARG A 21 6.63 -2.25 -1.99
N ILE A 22 5.38 -1.95 -2.34
CA ILE A 22 4.25 -2.01 -1.41
C ILE A 22 4.01 -3.44 -0.94
N LEU A 23 4.04 -4.42 -1.85
CA LEU A 23 3.92 -5.83 -1.50
C LEU A 23 5.05 -6.31 -0.58
N ALA A 24 6.28 -5.84 -0.80
CA ALA A 24 7.41 -6.15 0.07
C ALA A 24 7.23 -5.56 1.48
N THR A 25 6.79 -4.31 1.58
CA THR A 25 6.46 -3.68 2.87
C THR A 25 5.34 -4.42 3.59
N HIS A 26 4.26 -4.75 2.88
CA HIS A 26 3.15 -5.53 3.44
C HIS A 26 3.63 -6.86 4.00
N ARG A 27 4.44 -7.62 3.23
CA ARG A 27 5.05 -8.87 3.70
C ARG A 27 5.85 -8.66 4.98
N SER A 28 6.64 -7.60 5.06
CA SER A 28 7.44 -7.28 6.26
C SER A 28 6.54 -7.05 7.48
N VAL A 29 5.48 -6.24 7.33
CA VAL A 29 4.51 -5.96 8.40
C VAL A 29 3.78 -7.23 8.83
N SER A 30 3.28 -8.04 7.88
CA SER A 30 2.60 -9.30 8.19
C SER A 30 3.50 -10.26 8.96
N THR A 31 4.78 -10.37 8.57
CA THR A 31 5.75 -11.23 9.25
C THR A 31 6.01 -10.75 10.68
N GLN A 32 6.12 -9.43 10.87
CA GLN A 32 6.32 -8.84 12.19
C GLN A 32 5.10 -9.02 13.09
N MET A 33 3.89 -8.86 12.56
CA MET A 33 2.65 -9.10 13.31
C MET A 33 2.49 -10.59 13.67
N ALA A 34 2.83 -11.51 12.76
CA ALA A 34 2.82 -12.94 13.06
C ALA A 34 3.81 -13.31 14.17
N THR A 35 4.95 -12.63 14.24
CA THR A 35 5.94 -12.80 15.32
C THR A 35 5.35 -12.32 16.65
N ILE A 36 4.77 -11.11 16.68
CA ILE A 36 4.10 -10.57 17.88
C ILE A 36 2.97 -11.50 18.35
N ALA A 37 2.17 -12.02 17.43
CA ALA A 37 1.09 -12.94 17.76
C ALA A 37 1.61 -14.27 18.33
N ASN A 38 2.69 -14.82 17.78
CA ASN A 38 3.34 -16.02 18.32
C ASN A 38 3.97 -15.80 19.70
N ASP A 39 4.43 -14.59 19.99
CA ASP A 39 5.02 -14.24 21.29
C ASP A 39 3.95 -14.05 22.38
N ILE A 40 2.67 -13.99 22.02
CA ILE A 40 1.55 -13.97 22.98
C ILE A 40 1.23 -15.42 23.40
N PRO A 41 1.35 -15.77 24.69
CA PRO A 41 1.08 -17.13 25.16
C PRO A 41 -0.37 -17.55 24.91
N ASP A 42 -0.57 -18.76 24.37
CA ASP A 42 -1.91 -19.37 24.17
C ASP A 42 -2.71 -19.51 25.48
N SER A 43 -2.03 -19.54 26.62
CA SER A 43 -2.65 -19.59 27.94
C SER A 43 -1.77 -18.93 29.01
N HIS A 44 -2.43 -18.24 29.96
CA HIS A 44 -1.81 -17.42 31.02
C HIS A 44 -0.89 -16.31 30.47
N PRO A 45 -1.41 -15.44 29.59
CA PRO A 45 -0.60 -14.35 29.07
C PRO A 45 -0.23 -13.43 30.24
N ASN A 46 1.05 -13.41 30.59
CA ASN A 46 1.61 -12.46 31.55
C ASN A 46 1.76 -11.11 30.84
N PHE A 47 0.63 -10.54 30.40
CA PHE A 47 0.57 -9.11 30.16
C PHE A 47 0.87 -8.49 31.52
N ASP A 48 1.89 -7.65 31.62
CA ASP A 48 2.37 -7.01 32.84
C ASP A 48 1.33 -6.01 33.42
N GLY A 49 0.06 -6.44 33.52
CA GLY A 49 -1.15 -5.67 33.74
C GLY A 49 -1.88 -5.20 32.48
N ILE A 50 -3.04 -4.59 32.70
CA ILE A 50 -3.91 -3.97 31.68
C ILE A 50 -3.18 -2.88 30.87
N GLY A 51 -2.16 -2.24 31.46
CA GLY A 51 -1.39 -1.17 30.81
C GLY A 51 -0.65 -1.62 29.55
N MET A 52 0.01 -2.79 29.60
CA MET A 52 0.71 -3.37 28.44
C MET A 52 -0.26 -3.73 27.31
N LEU A 53 -1.42 -4.28 27.65
CA LEU A 53 -2.46 -4.60 26.66
C LEU A 53 -2.99 -3.33 25.98
N GLN A 54 -3.20 -2.26 26.76
CA GLN A 54 -3.63 -0.96 26.25
C GLN A 54 -2.57 -0.34 25.32
N GLU A 55 -1.28 -0.45 25.66
CA GLU A 55 -0.19 0.06 24.84
C GLU A 55 -0.06 -0.70 23.51
N GLN A 56 -0.12 -2.03 23.54
CA GLN A 56 -0.12 -2.85 22.32
C GLN A 56 -1.34 -2.56 21.43
N ALA A 57 -2.54 -2.43 22.02
CA ALA A 57 -3.75 -2.09 21.27
C ALA A 57 -3.64 -0.70 20.62
N LEU A 58 -3.07 0.28 21.32
CA LEU A 58 -2.80 1.61 20.77
C LEU A 58 -1.78 1.55 19.63
N GLN A 59 -0.71 0.76 19.79
CA GLN A 59 0.32 0.61 18.76
C GLN A 59 -0.23 -0.08 17.50
N LEU A 60 -1.04 -1.13 17.66
CA LEU A 60 -1.74 -1.78 16.55
C LEU A 60 -2.64 -0.79 15.81
N THR A 61 -3.42 0.01 16.56
CA THR A 61 -4.30 1.02 15.97
C THR A 61 -3.51 2.04 15.15
N LYS A 62 -2.39 2.55 15.69
CA LYS A 62 -1.48 3.45 14.96
C LYS A 62 -0.94 2.84 13.68
N ASN A 63 -0.53 1.56 13.73
CA ASN A 63 -0.02 0.85 12.56
C ASN A 63 -1.09 0.69 11.48
N ILE A 64 -2.33 0.34 11.86
CA ILE A 64 -3.46 0.24 10.94
C ILE A 64 -3.77 1.61 10.30
N THR A 65 -3.79 2.69 11.09
CA THR A 65 -3.99 4.05 10.57
C THR A 65 -2.90 4.45 9.58
N ALA A 66 -1.63 4.16 9.89
CA ALA A 66 -0.52 4.43 8.97
C ALA A 66 -0.62 3.63 7.67
N TYR A 67 -1.07 2.38 7.74
CA TYR A 67 -1.31 1.54 6.58
C TYR A 67 -2.43 2.11 5.69
N LEU A 68 -3.57 2.47 6.27
CA LEU A 68 -4.71 3.05 5.53
C LEU A 68 -4.34 4.37 4.83
N ASN A 69 -3.56 5.23 5.50
CA ASN A 69 -3.04 6.45 4.86
C ASN A 69 -2.11 6.15 3.69
N SER A 70 -1.24 5.14 3.84
CA SER A 70 -0.33 4.73 2.75
C SER A 70 -1.10 4.17 1.55
N LEU A 71 -2.20 3.46 1.81
CA LEU A 71 -3.11 2.96 0.77
C LEU A 71 -3.83 4.10 0.05
N ALA A 72 -4.35 5.09 0.78
CA ALA A 72 -4.99 6.26 0.19
C ALA A 72 -4.05 7.04 -0.75
N ASN A 73 -2.79 7.24 -0.31
CA ASN A 73 -1.77 7.88 -1.15
C ASN A 73 -1.47 7.07 -2.43
N LEU A 74 -1.50 5.74 -2.36
CA LEU A 74 -1.34 4.88 -3.52
C LEU A 74 -2.52 5.03 -4.49
N GLU A 75 -3.75 5.00 -3.98
CA GLU A 75 -4.96 5.16 -4.78
C GLU A 75 -4.97 6.51 -5.50
N GLU A 76 -4.54 7.57 -4.83
CA GLU A 76 -4.38 8.89 -5.44
C GLU A 76 -3.34 8.89 -6.57
N ALA A 77 -2.17 8.29 -6.35
CA ALA A 77 -1.12 8.20 -7.37
C ALA A 77 -1.58 7.39 -8.60
N ILE A 78 -2.32 6.30 -8.38
CA ILE A 78 -2.92 5.50 -9.46
C ILE A 78 -3.96 6.33 -10.22
N ALA A 79 -4.82 7.06 -9.52
CA ALA A 79 -5.85 7.90 -10.14
C ALA A 79 -5.23 8.99 -11.01
N GLN A 80 -4.23 9.72 -10.50
CA GLN A 80 -3.51 10.76 -11.25
C GLN A 80 -2.84 10.18 -12.51
N GLN A 81 -2.18 9.03 -12.39
CA GLN A 81 -1.53 8.40 -13.53
C GLN A 81 -2.54 7.87 -14.57
N THR A 82 -3.68 7.34 -14.10
CA THR A 82 -4.76 6.87 -14.97
C THR A 82 -5.42 8.04 -15.70
N GLU A 83 -5.60 9.17 -15.04
CA GLU A 83 -6.11 10.39 -15.67
C GLU A 83 -5.21 10.87 -16.82
N ILE A 84 -3.88 10.86 -16.61
CA ILE A 84 -2.91 11.21 -17.67
C ILE A 84 -3.03 10.24 -18.84
N VAL A 85 -3.08 8.93 -18.58
CA VAL A 85 -3.24 7.92 -19.64
C VAL A 85 -4.55 8.12 -20.40
N MET A 86 -5.66 8.38 -19.70
CA MET A 86 -6.97 8.62 -20.32
C MET A 86 -6.99 9.89 -21.19
N LYS A 87 -6.32 10.97 -20.75
CA LYS A 87 -6.17 12.19 -21.56
C LYS A 87 -5.32 11.95 -22.81
N GLU A 88 -4.25 11.18 -22.69
CA GLU A 88 -3.39 10.81 -23.82
C GLU A 88 -4.04 9.80 -24.77
N MET A 89 -5.06 9.07 -24.33
CA MET A 89 -5.84 8.14 -25.18
C MET A 89 -6.99 8.82 -25.93
N LYS A 90 -7.49 9.97 -25.47
CA LYS A 90 -8.40 10.79 -26.27
C LYS A 90 -7.63 11.33 -27.47
N ASP A 91 -7.99 10.87 -28.66
CA ASP A 91 -7.42 11.43 -29.89
C ASP A 91 -8.01 12.82 -30.14
N PRO A 92 -7.22 13.77 -30.67
CA PRO A 92 -7.73 15.06 -31.12
C PRO A 92 -8.70 14.96 -32.33
N GLU A 93 -8.95 13.76 -32.86
CA GLU A 93 -9.92 13.52 -33.95
C GLU A 93 -11.36 13.29 -33.46
N ASP A 94 -11.61 13.16 -32.15
CA ASP A 94 -12.97 13.03 -31.58
C ASP A 94 -13.66 14.39 -31.29
N GLU A 95 -13.05 15.52 -31.67
CA GLU A 95 -13.59 16.88 -31.49
C GLU A 95 -14.10 17.55 -32.79
N GLU A 96 -14.26 16.81 -33.90
CA GLU A 96 -14.97 17.27 -35.13
C GLU A 96 -16.35 16.62 -35.34
#